data_AF-A0A804U8V5-F1
#
_entry.id   AF-A0A804U8V5-F1
#
_cell.length_a   1.000
_cell.length_b   1.000
_cell.length_c   1.000
_cell.angle_alpha   90.00
_cell.angle_beta   90.00
_cell.angle_gamma   90.00
#
_symmetry.space_group_name_H-M   'P 1'
#
loop_
_entity.id
_entity.type
_entity.pdbx_description
1 polymer ?
#
loop_
_entity_poly.entity_id
_entity_poly.type
_entity_poly.pdbx_seq_one_letter_code
_entity_poly.pdbx_strand_id
1 'polypeptide(L)'
;MKALSMLEHLVEPDHRRVVELNFRICLVCELVSKIGDAISYCAKAISLCKSRIQNLKSSKDALLSGIDGGDASAAEAEGGSEKSTVEKELEQLTSILPDLEKKLEDLSEANPSADMDEMVKAIVSRVTEVMPKAASFTSSQI
;
A
#
# COMPACT_ATOMS: atom_id res chain seq x y z
N MET A 1 13.68 8.60 -1.86
CA MET A 1 13.90 7.22 -2.36
C MET A 1 15.00 6.46 -1.61
N LYS A 2 16.24 6.96 -1.50
CA LYS A 2 17.36 6.21 -0.86
C LYS A 2 17.05 5.69 0.56
N ALA A 3 16.40 6.50 1.40
CA ALA A 3 16.00 6.09 2.74
C ALA A 3 15.02 4.91 2.75
N LEU A 4 14.08 4.85 1.79
CA LEU A 4 13.11 3.77 1.69
C LEU A 4 13.81 2.47 1.32
N SER A 5 14.65 2.50 0.27
CA SER A 5 15.44 1.34 -0.13
C SER A 5 16.36 0.83 0.99
N MET A 6 17.05 1.73 1.72
CA MET A 6 17.86 1.30 2.85
C MET A 6 17.04 0.64 3.95
N LEU A 7 15.85 1.19 4.25
CA LEU A 7 14.98 0.65 5.29
C LEU A 7 14.42 -0.72 4.87
N GLU A 8 13.98 -0.88 3.63
CA GLU A 8 13.44 -2.15 3.08
C GLU A 8 14.46 -3.31 3.14
N HIS A 9 15.76 -3.01 3.23
CA HIS A 9 16.80 -4.02 3.42
C HIS A 9 17.11 -4.36 4.90
N LEU A 10 16.59 -3.58 5.85
CA LEU A 10 16.92 -3.69 7.28
C LEU A 10 15.79 -4.25 8.14
N VAL A 11 14.55 -4.18 7.67
CA VAL A 11 13.37 -4.57 8.43
C VAL A 11 12.42 -5.40 7.58
N GLU A 12 11.42 -6.00 8.23
CA GLU A 12 10.33 -6.71 7.54
C GLU A 12 9.63 -5.79 6.52
N PRO A 13 9.14 -6.33 5.39
CA PRO A 13 8.54 -5.52 4.32
C PRO A 13 7.39 -4.62 4.76
N ASP A 14 6.61 -5.05 5.74
CA ASP A 14 5.45 -4.32 6.28
C ASP A 14 5.74 -3.65 7.62
N HIS A 15 7.00 -3.59 8.04
CA HIS A 15 7.39 -2.95 9.29
C HIS A 15 6.87 -1.51 9.34
N ARG A 16 6.36 -1.07 10.50
CA ARG A 16 5.70 0.25 10.67
C ARG A 16 6.49 1.44 10.10
N ARG A 17 7.83 1.42 10.21
CA ARG A 17 8.67 2.48 9.63
C ARG A 17 8.58 2.55 8.10
N VAL A 18 8.40 1.43 7.41
CA VAL A 18 8.20 1.37 5.96
C VAL A 18 6.84 1.97 5.60
N VAL A 19 5.79 1.65 6.37
CA VAL A 19 4.46 2.27 6.25
C VAL A 19 4.55 3.79 6.40
N GLU A 20 5.16 4.25 7.50
CA GLU A 20 5.30 5.68 7.80
C GLU A 20 6.10 6.40 6.71
N LEU A 21 7.17 5.79 6.22
CA LEU A 21 8.02 6.41 5.20
C LEU A 21 7.30 6.50 3.85
N ASN A 22 6.53 5.48 3.46
CA ASN A 22 5.69 5.56 2.26
C ASN A 22 4.66 6.70 2.40
N PHE A 23 4.01 6.83 3.55
CA PHE A 23 3.04 7.90 3.76
C PHE A 23 3.68 9.29 3.76
N ARG A 24 4.86 9.46 4.37
CA ARG A 24 5.61 10.73 4.29
C ARG A 24 5.98 11.09 2.85
N ILE A 25 6.37 10.11 2.03
CA ILE A 25 6.64 10.34 0.61
C ILE A 25 5.36 10.75 -0.12
N CYS A 26 4.22 10.11 0.15
CA CYS A 26 2.92 10.52 -0.36
C CYS A 26 2.64 12.01 -0.08
N LEU A 27 2.79 12.46 1.17
CA LEU A 27 2.56 13.86 1.54
C LEU A 27 3.50 14.82 0.78
N VAL A 28 4.76 14.45 0.60
CA VAL A 28 5.70 15.26 -0.19
C VAL A 28 5.28 15.32 -1.66
N CYS A 29 4.88 14.19 -2.25
CA CYS A 29 4.41 14.14 -3.64
C CYS A 29 3.16 15.01 -3.85
N GLU A 30 2.22 14.97 -2.92
CA GLU A 30 1.03 15.83 -2.93
C GLU A 30 1.41 17.32 -2.89
N LEU A 31 2.30 17.70 -1.97
CA LEU A 31 2.77 19.09 -1.83
C LEU A 31 3.46 19.62 -3.10
N VAL A 32 4.12 18.75 -3.87
CA VAL A 32 4.73 19.13 -5.17
C VAL A 32 3.81 18.82 -6.37
N SER A 33 2.51 18.63 -6.11
CA SER A 33 1.45 18.40 -7.11
C SER A 33 1.67 17.18 -8.01
N LYS A 34 2.44 16.19 -7.55
CA LYS A 34 2.60 14.89 -8.21
C LYS A 34 1.54 13.91 -7.70
N ILE A 35 0.29 14.16 -8.03
CA ILE A 35 -0.86 13.45 -7.46
C ILE A 35 -0.83 11.94 -7.78
N GLY A 36 -0.47 11.53 -9.01
CA GLY A 36 -0.33 10.11 -9.36
C GLY A 36 0.73 9.36 -8.53
N ASP A 37 1.87 10.00 -8.25
CA ASP A 37 2.89 9.43 -7.38
C ASP A 37 2.37 9.36 -5.93
N ALA A 38 1.69 10.41 -5.46
CA ALA A 38 1.11 10.46 -4.12
C ALA A 38 0.12 9.31 -3.91
N ILE A 39 -0.80 9.09 -4.86
CA ILE A 39 -1.74 7.96 -4.86
C ILE A 39 -1.00 6.62 -4.74
N SER A 40 0.04 6.43 -5.55
CA SER A 40 0.83 5.19 -5.55
C SER A 40 1.47 4.91 -4.18
N TYR A 41 2.06 5.93 -3.56
CA TYR A 41 2.66 5.81 -2.23
C TYR A 41 1.62 5.65 -1.12
N CYS A 42 0.47 6.32 -1.22
CA CYS A 42 -0.63 6.18 -0.26
C CYS A 42 -1.22 4.77 -0.29
N ALA A 43 -1.52 4.25 -1.48
CA ALA A 43 -2.00 2.88 -1.67
C ALA A 43 -0.99 1.85 -1.15
N LYS A 44 0.31 2.08 -1.38
CA LYS A 44 1.37 1.21 -0.83
C LYS A 44 1.41 1.25 0.70
N ALA A 45 1.32 2.44 1.31
CA ALA A 45 1.27 2.57 2.77
C ALA A 45 0.06 1.84 3.36
N ILE A 46 -1.12 1.94 2.76
CA ILE A 46 -2.33 1.22 3.19
C ILE A 46 -2.14 -0.29 3.09
N SER A 47 -1.62 -0.78 1.96
CA SER A 47 -1.37 -2.21 1.74
C SER A 47 -0.42 -2.79 2.80
N LEU A 48 0.68 -2.08 3.08
CA LEU A 48 1.64 -2.49 4.12
C LEU A 48 1.02 -2.39 5.52
N CYS A 49 0.24 -1.35 5.81
CA CYS A 49 -0.47 -1.22 7.09
C CYS A 49 -1.41 -2.40 7.34
N LYS A 50 -2.21 -2.80 6.33
CA LYS A 50 -3.09 -3.97 6.39
C LYS A 50 -2.32 -5.26 6.62
N SER A 51 -1.23 -5.47 5.87
CA SER A 51 -0.33 -6.62 6.05
C SER A 51 0.20 -6.68 7.47
N ARG A 52 0.68 -5.55 8.01
CA ARG A 52 1.26 -5.48 9.34
C ARG A 52 0.24 -5.80 10.42
N ILE A 53 -0.98 -5.24 10.31
CA ILE A 53 -2.08 -5.55 11.23
C ILE A 53 -2.38 -7.06 11.23
N GLN A 54 -2.44 -7.68 10.04
CA GLN A 54 -2.68 -9.11 9.93
C GLN A 54 -1.56 -9.93 10.58
N ASN A 55 -0.30 -9.61 10.27
CA ASN A 55 0.86 -10.31 10.82
C ASN A 55 0.96 -10.16 12.34
N LEU A 56 0.68 -8.97 12.88
CA LEU A 56 0.63 -8.74 14.33
C LEU A 56 -0.50 -9.53 15.00
N LYS A 57 -1.68 -9.63 14.38
CA LYS A 57 -2.78 -10.48 14.88
C LYS A 57 -2.35 -11.95 14.93
N SER A 58 -1.79 -12.47 13.85
CA SER A 58 -1.32 -13.86 13.78
C SER A 58 -0.20 -14.13 14.80
N SER A 59 0.74 -13.21 14.98
CA SER A 59 1.80 -13.33 15.98
C SER A 59 1.24 -13.31 17.40
N LYS A 60 0.27 -12.44 17.69
CA LYS A 60 -0.38 -12.38 19.01
C LYS A 60 -1.11 -13.69 19.32
N ASP A 61 -1.85 -14.24 18.36
CA ASP A 61 -2.60 -15.48 18.55
C ASP A 61 -1.66 -16.67 18.79
N ALA A 62 -0.53 -16.73 18.07
CA ALA A 62 0.50 -17.75 18.28
C ALA A 62 1.12 -17.69 19.69
N LEU A 63 1.39 -16.48 20.21
CA LEU A 63 1.88 -16.30 21.58
C LEU A 63 0.88 -16.79 22.63
N LEU A 64 -0.42 -16.57 22.41
CA LEU A 64 -1.47 -17.04 23.30
C LEU A 64 -1.62 -18.56 23.28
N SER A 65 -1.48 -19.21 22.11
CA SER A 65 -1.56 -20.67 21.99
C SER A 65 -0.37 -21.39 22.62
N GLY A 66 0.83 -20.78 22.66
CA GLY A 66 2.02 -21.37 23.27
C GLY A 66 2.00 -21.43 24.80
N ILE A 67 1.19 -20.58 25.44
CA ILE A 67 1.10 -20.49 26.92
C ILE A 67 0.31 -21.67 27.52
N ASP A 68 -0.55 -22.33 26.74
CA ASP A 68 -1.40 -23.43 27.24
C ASP A 68 -0.66 -24.79 27.35
N GLY A 69 0.63 -24.85 26.95
CA GLY A 69 1.37 -26.11 26.73
C GLY A 69 2.60 -26.40 27.59
N GLY A 70 3.09 -25.50 28.45
CA GLY A 70 4.32 -25.77 29.19
C GLY A 70 4.72 -24.73 30.24
N ASP A 71 4.84 -25.21 31.48
CA ASP A 71 5.50 -24.64 32.67
C ASP A 71 5.48 -23.10 32.83
N ALA A 72 4.45 -22.61 33.51
CA ALA A 72 4.17 -21.22 33.82
C ALA A 72 5.13 -20.56 34.85
N SER A 73 6.39 -20.99 34.98
CA SER A 73 7.24 -20.54 36.12
C SER A 73 8.46 -19.69 35.78
N ALA A 74 8.69 -19.29 34.52
CA ALA A 74 9.84 -18.40 34.21
C ALA A 74 9.59 -17.32 33.14
N ALA A 75 8.49 -17.35 32.39
CA ALA A 75 8.30 -16.48 31.22
C ALA A 75 7.64 -15.11 31.52
N GLU A 76 7.11 -14.89 32.73
CA GLU A 76 6.30 -13.70 33.04
C GLU A 76 7.10 -12.38 33.09
N ALA A 77 8.43 -12.45 33.24
CA ALA A 77 9.25 -11.24 33.32
C ALA A 77 9.63 -10.64 31.94
N GLU A 78 9.71 -11.45 30.88
CA GLU A 78 10.09 -10.95 29.53
C GLU A 78 8.89 -10.84 28.57
N GLY A 79 7.90 -11.75 28.67
CA GLY A 79 6.77 -11.79 27.74
C GLY A 79 5.80 -10.59 27.85
N GLY A 80 5.74 -9.93 29.02
CA GLY A 80 4.84 -8.79 29.24
C GLY A 80 5.20 -7.56 28.41
N SER A 81 6.50 -7.33 28.17
CA SER A 81 6.97 -6.17 27.40
C SER A 81 6.72 -6.30 25.90
N GLU A 82 6.98 -7.49 25.34
CA GLU A 82 6.73 -7.75 23.91
C GLU A 82 5.23 -7.79 23.60
N LYS A 83 4.42 -8.44 24.44
CA LYS A 83 2.96 -8.48 24.27
C LYS A 83 2.36 -7.08 24.29
N SER A 84 2.77 -6.24 25.23
CA SER A 84 2.34 -4.83 25.28
C SER A 84 2.77 -4.05 24.03
N THR A 85 3.96 -4.34 23.48
CA THR A 85 4.45 -3.67 22.27
C THR A 85 3.64 -4.06 21.04
N VAL A 86 3.35 -5.35 20.86
CA VAL A 86 2.52 -5.86 19.76
C VAL A 86 1.10 -5.30 19.82
N GLU A 87 0.48 -5.31 21.01
CA GLU A 87 -0.88 -4.79 21.19
C GLU A 87 -0.95 -3.29 20.92
N LYS A 88 0.03 -2.52 21.40
CA LYS A 88 0.11 -1.08 21.16
C LYS A 88 0.33 -0.74 19.68
N GLU A 89 1.21 -1.46 19.00
CA GLU A 89 1.43 -1.26 17.57
C GLU A 89 0.16 -1.60 16.78
N LEU A 90 -0.51 -2.70 17.13
CA LEU A 90 -1.76 -3.12 16.50
C LEU A 90 -2.88 -2.11 16.69
N GLU A 91 -3.03 -1.56 17.90
CA GLU A 91 -4.02 -0.51 18.19
C GLU A 91 -3.74 0.75 17.35
N GLN A 92 -2.49 1.21 17.33
CA GLN A 92 -2.08 2.39 16.56
C GLN A 92 -2.31 2.20 15.06
N LEU A 93 -1.91 1.07 14.50
CA LEU A 93 -2.11 0.80 13.07
C LEU A 93 -3.59 0.68 12.71
N THR A 94 -4.38 0.04 13.57
CA THR A 94 -5.83 -0.07 13.37
C THR A 94 -6.52 1.29 13.45
N SER A 95 -6.06 2.18 14.33
CA SER A 95 -6.65 3.52 14.49
C SER A 95 -6.33 4.45 13.32
N ILE A 96 -5.13 4.36 12.72
CA ILE A 96 -4.74 5.24 11.60
C ILE A 96 -5.21 4.75 10.24
N LEU A 97 -5.54 3.46 10.09
CA LEU A 97 -5.88 2.88 8.80
C LEU A 97 -7.05 3.61 8.10
N PRO A 98 -8.15 3.98 8.79
CA PRO A 98 -9.23 4.74 8.16
C PRO A 98 -8.80 6.12 7.63
N ASP A 99 -7.89 6.80 8.34
CA ASP A 99 -7.38 8.10 7.91
C ASP A 99 -6.50 7.96 6.65
N LEU A 100 -5.72 6.88 6.56
CA LEU A 100 -4.96 6.57 5.35
C LEU A 100 -5.89 6.27 4.16
N GLU A 101 -6.94 5.48 4.39
CA GLU A 101 -7.93 5.15 3.35
C GLU A 101 -8.67 6.39 2.86
N LYS A 102 -9.09 7.27 3.78
CA LYS A 102 -9.68 8.57 3.44
C LYS A 102 -8.69 9.43 2.64
N LYS A 103 -7.41 9.46 3.03
CA LYS A 103 -6.40 10.22 2.30
C LYS A 103 -6.24 9.73 0.85
N LEU A 104 -6.36 8.44 0.61
CA LEU A 104 -6.31 7.87 -0.74
C LEU A 104 -7.54 8.28 -1.57
N GLU A 105 -8.72 8.31 -0.96
CA GLU A 105 -9.96 8.78 -1.59
C GLU A 105 -9.83 10.26 -2.01
N ASP A 106 -9.45 11.14 -1.08
CA ASP A 106 -9.24 12.57 -1.34
C ASP A 106 -8.23 12.82 -2.48
N LEU A 107 -7.12 12.06 -2.50
CA LEU A 107 -6.11 12.15 -3.56
C LEU A 107 -6.63 11.68 -4.91
N SER A 108 -7.49 10.67 -4.92
CA SER A 108 -8.07 10.13 -6.16
C SER A 108 -9.06 11.11 -6.77
N GLU A 109 -9.88 11.77 -5.96
CA GLU A 109 -10.78 12.84 -6.39
C GLU A 109 -10.02 14.08 -6.90
N ALA A 110 -8.89 14.40 -6.28
CA ALA A 110 -8.04 15.52 -6.68
C ALA A 110 -7.18 15.23 -7.92
N ASN A 111 -7.22 14.04 -8.51
CA ASN A 111 -6.34 13.66 -9.61
C ASN A 111 -6.96 13.97 -10.99
N PRO A 112 -6.57 15.08 -11.66
CA PRO A 112 -7.12 15.44 -12.96
C PRO A 112 -6.74 14.46 -14.08
N SER A 113 -5.76 13.56 -13.85
CA SER A 113 -5.37 12.58 -14.85
C SER A 113 -6.43 11.50 -15.08
N ALA A 114 -7.30 11.22 -14.09
CA ALA A 114 -8.39 10.27 -14.27
C ALA A 114 -9.34 10.75 -15.38
N ASP A 115 -9.67 12.05 -15.36
CA ASP A 115 -10.53 12.68 -16.36
C ASP A 115 -9.84 12.77 -17.73
N MET A 116 -8.54 13.06 -17.75
CA MET A 116 -7.78 13.16 -18.99
C MET A 116 -7.58 11.80 -19.68
N ASP A 117 -7.33 10.72 -18.93
CA ASP A 117 -7.22 9.37 -19.51
C ASP A 117 -8.54 8.94 -20.15
N GLU A 118 -9.69 9.26 -19.52
CA GLU A 118 -10.99 9.00 -20.12
C GLU A 118 -11.20 9.81 -21.41
N MET A 119 -10.83 11.09 -21.40
CA MET A 119 -10.92 11.94 -22.58
C MET A 119 -10.02 11.45 -23.71
N VAL A 120 -8.77 11.07 -23.41
CA VAL A 120 -7.84 10.48 -24.40
C VAL A 120 -8.42 9.19 -24.95
N LYS A 121 -8.98 8.32 -24.10
CA LYS A 121 -9.62 7.06 -24.52
C LYS A 121 -10.81 7.32 -25.43
N ALA A 122 -11.63 8.33 -25.15
CA ALA A 122 -12.74 8.76 -26.00
C ALA A 122 -12.25 9.29 -27.36
N ILE A 123 -11.19 10.10 -27.39
CA ILE A 123 -10.59 10.59 -28.63
C ILE A 123 -10.02 9.43 -29.46
N VAL A 124 -9.26 8.52 -28.84
CA VAL A 124 -8.69 7.35 -29.51
C VAL A 124 -9.81 6.47 -30.09
N SER A 125 -10.87 6.21 -29.34
CA SER A 125 -12.01 5.41 -29.81
C SER A 125 -12.65 6.03 -31.06
N ARG A 126 -12.84 7.36 -31.08
CA ARG A 126 -13.35 8.08 -32.26
C ARG A 126 -12.40 7.99 -33.45
N VAL A 127 -11.10 8.12 -33.25
CA VAL A 127 -10.10 7.99 -34.33
C VAL A 127 -10.12 6.58 -34.93
N THR A 128 -10.26 5.54 -34.09
CA THR A 128 -10.33 4.15 -34.56
C THR A 128 -11.63 3.80 -35.29
N GLU A 129 -12.75 4.46 -34.98
CA GLU A 129 -14.01 4.30 -35.73
C GLU A 129 -13.95 4.95 -37.12
N VAL A 130 -13.21 6.06 -37.26
CA VAL A 130 -13.15 6.83 -38.51
C VAL A 130 -12.15 6.25 -39.51
N MET A 131 -11.19 5.42 -39.08
CA MET A 131 -10.29 4.71 -40.00
C MET A 131 -10.92 3.38 -40.45
N PRO A 132 -11.36 3.25 -41.72
CA PRO A 132 -11.78 1.95 -42.22
C PRO A 132 -10.57 1.03 -42.22
N LYS A 133 -10.75 -0.17 -41.67
CA LYS A 133 -9.78 -1.27 -41.70
C LYS A 133 -9.21 -1.39 -43.10
N ALA A 134 -7.99 -0.88 -43.30
CA ALA A 134 -7.28 -1.02 -44.56
C ALA A 134 -7.10 -2.52 -44.77
N ALA A 135 -7.92 -3.08 -45.66
CA ALA A 135 -7.82 -4.46 -46.06
C ALA A 135 -6.40 -4.68 -46.58
N SER A 136 -5.66 -5.49 -45.86
CA SER A 136 -4.36 -6.00 -46.24
C SER A 136 -4.49 -6.71 -47.59
N PHE A 137 -4.08 -6.02 -48.65
CA PHE A 137 -3.85 -6.58 -49.97
C PHE A 137 -2.69 -7.58 -49.86
N THR A 138 -3.02 -8.84 -49.65
CA THR A 138 -2.12 -9.94 -50.00
C THR A 138 -2.20 -10.13 -51.50
N SER A 139 -1.41 -9.33 -52.24
CA SER A 139 -1.10 -9.66 -53.62
C SER A 139 -0.01 -10.73 -53.58
N SER A 140 -0.43 -12.00 -53.52
CA SER A 140 0.44 -13.10 -53.90
C SER A 140 0.38 -13.22 -55.43
N GLN A 141 1.36 -12.61 -56.08
CA GLN A 141 1.79 -13.05 -57.41
C GLN A 141 2.66 -14.30 -57.21
N ILE A 142 2.23 -15.43 -57.79
CA ILE A 142 3.00 -16.45 -58.51
C ILE A 142 1.98 -17.31 -59.27
#